data_AF-A0A0R1GYU7-F1
#
_entry.id   AF-A0A0R1GYU7-F1
#
_cell.length_a   1.000
_cell.length_b   1.000
_cell.length_c   1.000
_cell.angle_alpha   90.00
_cell.angle_beta   90.00
_cell.angle_gamma   90.00
#
_symmetry.space_group_name_H-M   'P 1'
#
loop_
_entity.id
_entity.type
_entity.pdbx_description
1 polymer ?
#
loop_
_entity_poly.entity_id
_entity_poly.type
_entity_poly.pdbx_seq_one_letter_code
_entity_poly.pdbx_strand_id
1 'polypeptide(L)' 'MDWQAANLDKPSWIDVGTMYRLDKTLQMKIKKIGKLSVADIWRLAMFTREHESGM' A
#
# COMPACT_ATOMS: atom_id res chain seq x y z
N MET A 1 -2.30 10.20 0.65
CA MET A 1 -1.75 9.56 1.86
C MET A 1 -1.01 10.62 2.66
N ASP A 2 -1.24 10.68 3.96
CA ASP A 2 -0.39 11.45 4.86
C ASP A 2 0.77 10.55 5.34
N TRP A 3 1.96 10.76 4.75
CA TRP A 3 3.14 9.94 5.05
C TRP A 3 3.66 10.14 6.47
N GLN A 4 3.50 11.34 7.01
CA GLN A 4 3.94 11.67 8.36
C GLN A 4 3.02 11.00 9.38
N ALA A 5 1.70 11.06 9.17
CA ALA A 5 0.73 10.35 10.00
C ALA A 5 0.89 8.82 9.94
N ALA A 6 1.47 8.30 8.85
CA ALA A 6 1.80 6.89 8.72
C ALA A 6 3.10 6.46 9.42
N ASN A 7 3.78 7.40 10.11
CA ASN A 7 5.06 7.21 10.80
C ASN A 7 6.19 6.78 9.86
N LEU A 8 6.28 7.40 8.68
CA LEU A 8 7.37 7.20 7.74
C LEU A 8 8.45 8.27 7.93
N ASP A 9 9.71 7.89 7.78
CA ASP A 9 10.86 8.77 8.03
C ASP A 9 11.07 9.83 6.94
N LYS A 10 10.39 9.71 5.79
CA LYS A 10 10.53 10.60 4.63
C LYS A 10 9.25 10.71 3.80
N PRO A 11 9.09 11.80 3.03
CA PRO A 11 8.02 11.94 2.05
C PRO A 11 7.89 10.69 1.19
N SER A 12 6.69 10.12 1.16
CA SER A 12 6.42 8.83 0.51
C SER A 12 5.02 8.84 -0.10
N TRP A 13 4.83 8.06 -1.15
CA TRP A 13 3.55 7.83 -1.83
C TRP A 13 3.35 6.33 -2.10
N ILE A 14 2.10 5.93 -2.28
CA ILE A 14 1.75 4.58 -2.74
C ILE A 14 1.57 4.65 -4.24
N ASP A 15 2.41 3.96 -4.99
CA ASP A 15 2.19 3.71 -6.41
C ASP A 15 1.29 2.48 -6.56
N VAL A 16 0.16 2.69 -7.20
CA VAL A 16 -0.90 1.71 -7.40
C VAL A 16 -0.92 1.16 -8.83
N GLY A 17 0.04 1.56 -9.67
CA GLY A 17 0.15 1.12 -11.07
C GLY A 17 0.65 -0.31 -11.24
N THR A 18 1.22 -0.95 -10.21
CA THR A 18 1.66 -2.35 -10.29
C THR A 18 1.38 -3.09 -9.00
N MET A 19 0.61 -4.18 -9.10
CA MET A 19 0.34 -5.08 -7.99
C MET A 19 1.17 -6.36 -8.14
N TYR A 20 1.88 -6.73 -7.09
CA TYR A 20 2.63 -7.99 -7.04
C TYR A 20 1.99 -8.95 -6.04
N ARG A 21 1.74 -10.19 -6.49
CA ARG A 21 1.39 -11.28 -5.58
C ARG A 21 2.68 -11.89 -5.06
N LEU A 22 2.94 -11.73 -3.76
CA LEU A 22 4.08 -12.37 -3.10
C LEU A 22 3.67 -13.78 -2.65
N ASP A 23 4.46 -14.78 -3.01
CA ASP A 23 4.32 -16.13 -2.46
C ASP A 23 4.85 -16.15 -1.02
N LYS A 24 4.08 -16.73 -0.10
CA LYS A 24 4.49 -16.90 1.30
C LYS A 24 5.69 -17.85 1.46
N THR A 25 5.97 -18.67 0.45
CA THR A 25 7.13 -19.57 0.43
C THR A 25 8.45 -18.85 0.13
N LEU A 26 8.39 -17.67 -0.51
CA LEU A 26 9.57 -16.83 -0.70
C LEU A 26 10.03 -16.32 0.68
N GLN A 27 11.22 -16.73 1.10
CA GLN A 27 11.85 -16.28 2.33
C GLN A 27 12.32 -14.81 2.20
N MET A 28 11.36 -13.88 2.21
CA MET A 28 11.61 -12.45 2.22
C MET A 28 11.63 -11.92 3.65
N LYS A 29 12.64 -11.12 3.99
CA LYS A 29 12.66 -10.35 5.24
C LYS A 29 11.72 -9.16 5.10
N ILE A 30 10.51 -9.28 5.66
CA ILE A 30 9.52 -8.20 5.69
C ILE A 30 9.68 -7.43 7.02
N LYS A 31 9.93 -6.13 6.94
CA LYS A 31 9.93 -5.22 8.10
C LYS A 31 8.74 -4.27 8.01
N LYS A 32 8.01 -4.11 9.11
CA LYS A 32 6.98 -3.07 9.23
C LYS A 32 7.65 -1.70 9.34
N ILE A 33 7.29 -0.76 8.46
CA ILE A 33 7.85 0.61 8.43
C ILE A 33 6.85 1.70 8.83
N GLY A 34 5.56 1.38 8.94
CA GLY A 34 4.51 2.36 9.22
C GLY A 34 3.12 1.72 9.31
N LYS A 35 2.08 2.55 9.39
CA LYS A 35 0.68 2.11 9.36
C LYS A 35 -0.20 3.17 8.71
N LEU A 36 -0.98 2.79 7.70
CA LEU A 36 -1.96 3.68 7.08
C LEU A 36 -3.10 4.04 8.03
N SER A 37 -3.59 5.27 7.89
CA SER A 37 -4.84 5.70 8.50
C SER A 37 -6.02 4.93 7.90
N VAL A 38 -7.14 4.87 8.63
CA VAL A 38 -8.38 4.26 8.11
C VAL A 38 -8.84 4.95 6.81
N ALA A 39 -8.72 6.28 6.74
CA ALA A 39 -9.08 7.06 5.56
C ALA A 39 -8.22 6.70 4.34
N ASP A 40 -6.90 6.54 4.53
CA ASP A 40 -6.00 6.16 3.43
C ASP A 40 -6.21 4.70 2.98
N ILE A 41 -6.56 3.80 3.92
CA ILE A 41 -6.98 2.43 3.57
C ILE A 41 -8.24 2.45 2.69
N TRP A 42 -9.24 3.25 3.04
CA TRP A 42 -10.46 3.37 2.24
C TRP A 42 -10.19 3.92 0.84
N ARG A 43 -9.36 4.95 0.72
CA ARG A 43 -8.96 5.50 -0.58
C ARG A 43 -8.25 4.47 -1.45
N LEU A 44 -7.32 3.72 -0.86
CA LEU A 44 -6.62 2.65 -1.56
C LEU A 44 -7.59 1.55 -2.02
N ALA A 45 -8.51 1.11 -1.15
CA ALA A 45 -9.51 0.11 -1.49
C ALA A 45 -10.45 0.55 -2.62
N MET A 46 -10.88 1.82 -2.63
CA MET A 46 -11.68 2.39 -3.71
C MET A 46 -10.90 2.40 -5.03
N PHE A 47 -9.65 2.89 -5.00
CA PHE A 47 -8.80 2.89 -6.18
C PHE A 47 -8.64 1.48 -6.77
N THR A 48 -8.31 0.49 -5.93
CA THR A 48 -8.12 -0.90 -6.36
C THR A 48 -9.38 -1.46 -7.01
N ARG A 49 -10.57 -1.22 -6.44
CA ARG A 49 -11.85 -1.68 -7.03
C ARG A 49 -12.13 -1.08 -8.40
N GLU A 50 -11.87 0.22 -8.56
CA GLU A 50 -12.09 0.92 -9.83
C GLU A 50 -11.16 0.40 -10.95
N HIS A 51 -9.95 -0.01 -10.60
CA HIS A 51 -8.89 -0.36 -11.56
C HIS A 51 -8.66 -1.87 -11.72
N GLU A 52 -9.22 -2.73 -10.86
CA GLU A 52 -9.24 -4.19 -11.04
C GLU A 52 -10.24 -4.66 -12.12
N SER A 53 -11.23 -3.82 -12.47
CA SER A 53 -12.28 -4.18 -13.45
C SER A 53 -11.85 -4.02 -14.93
N GLY A 54 -10.57 -3.71 -15.18
CA GLY A 54 -10.00 -3.46 -16.51
C GLY A 54 -8.90 -4.43 -16.95
N MET A 55 -8.79 -5.61 -16.30
CA MET A 55 -7.93 -6.72 -16.73
C MET A 55 -8.77 -7.89 -17.26
#